data_AF-A0A8M1GTL4-F1
#
_entry.id   AF-A0A8M1GTL4-F1
#
_cell.length_a   1.000
_cell.length_b   1.000
_cell.length_c   1.000
_cell.angle_alpha   90.00
_cell.angle_beta   90.00
_cell.angle_gamma   90.00
#
_symmetry.space_group_name_H-M   'P 1'
#
loop_
_entity.id
_entity.type
_entity.pdbx_description
1 polymer ?
#
loop_
_entity_poly.entity_id
_entity_poly.type
_entity_poly.pdbx_seq_one_letter_code
_entity_poly.pdbx_strand_id
1 'polypeptide(L)'
;MLLDKNIPIPHIKLIDFGLAHEIEDGVEFKNIFGTPEFVAPEIVNYEPLGLEADMWSIGVITYILLSGASPFLGDTKQETLANITAVSYDFDEEFFSQTSELAKDFIRKLLVKETRKRLTIQEALRHPWITPVDNQQALVRRESVVNLENFKKQYVRRRWKLSFSIVSLCNHLTRSLKKKVHLRPEEDLRNCESDAEEDIVKRKALHPRRRSSTS
;
A
#
# COMPACT_ATOMS: atom_id res chain seq x y z
N MET A 1 5.32 20.85 -9.19
CA MET A 1 5.22 19.52 -9.84
C MET A 1 6.30 18.62 -9.23
N LEU A 2 5.98 17.38 -8.81
CA LEU A 2 6.96 16.50 -8.12
C LEU A 2 8.03 15.92 -9.06
N LEU A 3 7.73 15.82 -10.35
CA LEU A 3 8.66 15.40 -11.39
C LEU A 3 8.84 16.56 -12.35
N ASP A 4 10.09 16.94 -12.62
CA ASP A 4 10.44 17.80 -13.74
C ASP A 4 10.91 16.90 -14.89
N LYS A 5 10.22 16.95 -16.03
CA LYS A 5 10.50 16.10 -17.18
C LYS A 5 11.58 16.70 -18.10
N ASN A 6 11.99 17.93 -17.84
CA ASN A 6 12.89 18.68 -18.71
C ASN A 6 14.35 18.67 -18.23
N ILE A 7 14.65 17.92 -17.16
CA ILE A 7 16.01 17.74 -16.64
C ILE A 7 16.59 16.40 -17.11
N PRO A 8 17.82 16.40 -17.69
CA PRO A 8 18.45 15.17 -18.20
C PRO A 8 18.79 14.17 -17.08
N ILE A 9 19.00 14.66 -15.86
CA ILE A 9 19.22 13.86 -14.66
C ILE A 9 18.13 14.23 -13.64
N PRO A 10 17.11 13.38 -13.47
CA PRO A 10 16.04 13.64 -12.50
C PRO A 10 16.56 13.64 -11.06
N HIS A 11 15.98 14.51 -10.22
CA HIS A 11 16.25 14.53 -8.78
C HIS A 11 15.23 13.67 -8.03
N ILE A 12 15.70 12.75 -7.19
CA ILE A 12 14.85 11.94 -6.31
C ILE A 12 14.33 12.83 -5.18
N LYS A 13 13.04 12.69 -4.85
CA LYS A 13 12.39 13.34 -3.72
C LYS A 13 11.61 12.30 -2.92
N LEU A 14 11.92 12.19 -1.63
CA LEU A 14 11.11 11.40 -0.69
C LEU A 14 9.83 12.19 -0.37
N ILE A 15 8.71 11.49 -0.35
CA ILE A 15 7.38 12.06 -0.11
C ILE A 15 6.62 11.17 0.86
N ASP A 16 5.47 11.66 1.32
CA ASP A 16 4.53 10.92 2.17
C ASP A 16 5.10 10.48 3.53
N PHE A 17 5.36 11.48 4.38
CA PHE A 17 5.84 11.29 5.75
C PHE A 17 4.71 10.99 6.75
N GLY A 18 3.53 10.52 6.28
CA GLY A 18 2.37 10.25 7.14
C GLY A 18 2.57 9.12 8.16
N LEU A 19 3.57 8.25 7.93
CA LEU A 19 3.99 7.19 8.84
C LEU A 19 5.33 7.48 9.54
N ALA A 20 5.91 8.65 9.31
CA ALA A 20 7.17 9.01 9.95
C ALA A 20 6.98 9.18 11.46
N HIS A 21 7.97 8.77 12.24
CA HIS A 21 7.95 8.85 13.69
C HIS A 21 9.33 9.31 14.20
N GLU A 22 9.32 10.14 15.23
CA GLU A 22 10.54 10.52 15.94
C GLU A 22 10.90 9.39 16.90
N ILE A 23 12.14 8.90 16.81
CA ILE A 23 12.63 7.84 17.69
C ILE A 23 13.35 8.50 18.85
N GLU A 24 12.78 8.40 20.05
CA GLU A 24 13.35 8.96 21.28
C GLU A 24 14.20 7.92 22.02
N ASP A 25 15.40 8.31 22.44
CA ASP A 25 16.29 7.45 23.20
C ASP A 25 15.65 7.02 24.53
N GLY A 26 15.59 5.71 24.76
CA GLY A 26 15.00 5.13 25.97
C GLY A 26 13.49 4.96 25.95
N VAL A 27 12.80 5.37 24.87
CA VAL A 27 11.37 5.15 24.67
C VAL A 27 11.15 4.04 23.66
N GLU A 28 10.47 2.98 24.06
CA GLU A 28 10.17 1.86 23.17
C GLU A 28 8.97 2.20 22.25
N PHE A 29 9.18 2.11 20.94
CA PHE A 29 8.13 2.26 19.94
C PHE A 29 7.84 0.92 19.25
N LYS A 30 6.58 0.50 19.24
CA LYS A 30 6.09 -0.74 18.59
C LYS A 30 4.79 -0.47 17.87
N ASN A 31 4.72 -0.82 16.59
CA ASN A 31 3.48 -0.71 15.83
C ASN A 31 3.54 -1.62 14.58
N ILE A 32 2.39 -1.92 13.99
CA ILE A 32 2.27 -2.74 12.77
C ILE A 32 1.71 -1.82 11.68
N PHE A 33 2.58 -1.34 10.80
CA PHE A 33 2.23 -0.47 9.68
C PHE A 33 3.04 -0.83 8.43
N GLY A 34 2.69 -0.20 7.30
CA GLY A 34 3.39 -0.35 6.04
C GLY A 34 2.76 -1.37 5.08
N THR A 35 3.35 -1.44 3.89
CA THR A 35 2.93 -2.40 2.85
C THR A 35 3.71 -3.70 3.05
N PRO A 36 3.04 -4.88 3.15
CA PRO A 36 3.68 -6.13 3.57
C PRO A 36 4.97 -6.51 2.83
N GLU A 37 5.12 -6.14 1.55
CA GLU A 37 6.34 -6.42 0.75
C GLU A 37 7.60 -5.71 1.27
N PHE A 38 7.47 -4.57 1.96
CA PHE A 38 8.59 -3.70 2.33
C PHE A 38 8.84 -3.65 3.84
N VAL A 39 8.01 -4.28 4.66
CA VAL A 39 8.14 -4.22 6.11
C VAL A 39 9.28 -5.10 6.60
N ALA A 40 9.98 -4.63 7.63
CA ALA A 40 11.06 -5.36 8.28
C ALA A 40 10.53 -6.45 9.23
N PRO A 41 11.31 -7.51 9.52
CA PRO A 41 10.88 -8.61 10.40
C PRO A 41 10.43 -8.15 11.80
N GLU A 42 11.09 -7.13 12.36
CA GLU A 42 10.75 -6.56 13.66
C GLU A 42 9.33 -5.93 13.69
N ILE A 43 8.86 -5.36 12.56
CA ILE A 43 7.48 -4.85 12.43
C ILE A 43 6.49 -6.03 12.42
N VAL A 44 6.82 -7.11 11.72
CA VAL A 44 5.97 -8.31 11.63
C VAL A 44 5.86 -9.01 12.99
N ASN A 45 6.96 -9.07 13.73
CA ASN A 45 7.04 -9.74 15.03
C ASN A 45 6.59 -8.86 16.22
N TYR A 46 6.22 -7.60 15.96
CA TYR A 46 5.87 -6.63 17.01
C TYR A 46 7.02 -6.38 18.02
N GLU A 47 8.24 -6.34 17.50
CA GLU A 47 9.48 -6.02 18.21
C GLU A 47 9.73 -4.50 18.23
N PRO A 48 10.63 -3.99 19.09
CA PRO A 48 10.97 -2.57 19.13
C PRO A 48 11.46 -2.06 17.78
N LEU A 49 10.92 -0.92 17.36
CA LEU A 49 11.24 -0.28 16.09
C LEU A 49 12.25 0.84 16.29
N GLY A 50 13.06 1.05 15.25
CA GLY A 50 14.05 2.11 15.18
C GLY A 50 14.37 2.45 13.72
N LEU A 51 15.48 3.15 13.53
CA LEU A 51 15.95 3.61 12.21
C LEU A 51 16.34 2.44 11.29
N GLU A 52 16.57 1.26 11.84
CA GLU A 52 17.00 0.07 11.12
C GLU A 52 15.90 -0.47 10.19
N ALA A 53 14.63 -0.19 10.48
CA ALA A 53 13.49 -0.59 9.65
C ALA A 53 13.53 0.07 8.26
N ASP A 54 14.01 1.31 8.17
CA ASP A 54 14.21 2.00 6.90
C ASP A 54 15.33 1.33 6.07
N MET A 55 16.38 0.85 6.73
CA MET A 55 17.50 0.19 6.06
C MET A 55 17.08 -1.15 5.43
N TRP A 56 16.15 -1.87 6.05
CA TRP A 56 15.52 -3.05 5.44
C TRP A 56 14.75 -2.65 4.17
N SER A 57 13.94 -1.60 4.25
CA SER A 57 13.16 -1.09 3.11
C SER A 57 14.08 -0.68 1.94
N ILE A 58 15.23 -0.06 2.22
CA ILE A 58 16.26 0.25 1.22
C ILE A 58 16.79 -1.03 0.57
N GLY A 59 17.04 -2.09 1.34
CA GLY A 59 17.45 -3.39 0.81
C GLY A 59 16.42 -3.99 -0.16
N VAL A 60 15.13 -3.96 0.23
CA VAL A 60 14.03 -4.44 -0.62
C VAL A 60 13.91 -3.62 -1.91
N ILE A 61 13.95 -2.29 -1.81
CA ILE A 61 13.90 -1.39 -2.98
C ILE A 61 15.07 -1.65 -3.91
N THR A 62 16.28 -1.84 -3.36
CA THR A 62 17.48 -2.12 -4.15
C THR A 62 17.36 -3.45 -4.88
N TYR A 63 16.89 -4.51 -4.21
CA TYR A 63 16.63 -5.80 -4.83
C TYR A 63 15.68 -5.66 -6.03
N ILE A 64 14.57 -4.95 -5.86
CA ILE A 64 13.57 -4.73 -6.93
C ILE A 64 14.17 -3.87 -8.05
N LEU A 65 14.96 -2.85 -7.74
CA LEU A 65 15.56 -1.99 -8.75
C LEU A 65 16.49 -2.77 -9.68
N LEU A 66 17.26 -3.71 -9.15
CA LEU A 66 18.23 -4.49 -9.93
C LEU A 66 17.59 -5.65 -10.72
N SER A 67 16.53 -6.26 -10.17
CA SER A 67 15.93 -7.50 -10.71
C SER A 67 14.54 -7.33 -11.35
N GLY A 68 13.76 -6.36 -10.89
CA GLY A 68 12.32 -6.27 -11.10
C GLY A 68 11.46 -7.17 -10.21
N ALA A 69 12.07 -8.17 -9.56
CA ALA A 69 11.40 -9.11 -8.67
C ALA A 69 11.36 -8.59 -7.23
N SER A 70 10.40 -9.05 -6.44
CA SER A 70 10.37 -8.78 -5.00
C SER A 70 11.09 -9.90 -4.24
N PRO A 71 11.91 -9.61 -3.22
CA PRO A 71 12.64 -10.64 -2.48
C PRO A 71 11.74 -11.53 -1.62
N PHE A 72 10.60 -11.01 -1.13
CA PHE A 72 9.76 -11.73 -0.15
C PHE A 72 8.30 -11.91 -0.55
N LEU A 73 7.85 -11.31 -1.66
CA LEU A 73 6.45 -11.37 -2.07
C LEU A 73 6.03 -12.80 -2.46
N GLY A 74 5.13 -13.38 -1.68
CA GLY A 74 4.45 -14.63 -1.98
C GLY A 74 3.11 -14.42 -2.69
N ASP A 75 2.41 -15.52 -3.00
CA ASP A 75 1.07 -15.50 -3.58
C ASP A 75 0.01 -15.00 -2.58
N THR A 76 0.27 -15.20 -1.29
CA THR A 76 -0.59 -14.70 -0.21
C THR A 76 0.16 -13.75 0.73
N LYS A 77 -0.61 -12.93 1.45
CA LYS A 77 -0.07 -12.09 2.53
C LYS A 77 0.64 -12.95 3.59
N GLN A 78 0.04 -14.09 3.94
CA GLN A 78 0.60 -15.00 4.94
C GLN A 78 1.98 -15.53 4.53
N GLU A 79 2.11 -15.95 3.27
CA GLU A 79 3.38 -16.41 2.70
C GLU A 79 4.41 -15.28 2.66
N THR A 80 4.02 -14.08 2.26
CA THR A 80 4.91 -12.90 2.25
C THR A 80 5.47 -12.61 3.64
N LEU A 81 4.61 -12.63 4.67
CA LEU A 81 5.04 -12.42 6.06
C LEU A 81 5.94 -13.56 6.55
N ALA A 82 5.64 -14.81 6.18
CA ALA A 82 6.47 -15.96 6.52
C ALA A 82 7.88 -15.85 5.91
N ASN A 83 7.98 -15.45 4.64
CA ASN A 83 9.24 -15.22 3.94
C ASN A 83 10.07 -14.13 4.63
N ILE A 84 9.43 -13.03 5.05
CA ILE A 84 10.10 -11.94 5.78
C ILE A 84 10.64 -12.42 7.12
N THR A 85 9.80 -13.07 7.94
CA THR A 85 10.21 -13.54 9.29
C THR A 85 11.32 -14.60 9.22
N ALA A 86 11.33 -15.42 8.17
CA ALA A 86 12.36 -16.40 7.88
C ALA A 86 13.61 -15.81 7.19
N VAL A 87 13.53 -14.57 6.70
CA VAL A 87 14.52 -13.96 5.80
C VAL A 87 14.83 -14.88 4.61
N SER A 88 13.78 -15.42 4.02
CA SER A 88 13.85 -16.33 2.88
C SER A 88 13.79 -15.54 1.58
N TYR A 89 14.94 -15.28 1.00
CA TYR A 89 15.11 -14.73 -0.35
C TYR A 89 16.38 -15.33 -0.95
N ASP A 90 16.48 -15.33 -2.27
CA ASP A 90 17.66 -15.78 -3.00
C ASP A 90 18.07 -14.76 -4.08
N PHE A 91 19.15 -15.04 -4.79
CA PHE A 91 19.56 -14.27 -5.96
C PHE A 91 19.48 -15.19 -7.18
N ASP A 92 18.26 -15.59 -7.57
CA ASP A 92 18.04 -16.46 -8.72
C ASP A 92 18.74 -15.90 -9.98
N GLU A 93 19.47 -16.78 -10.67
CA GLU A 93 20.22 -16.48 -11.89
C GLU A 93 19.33 -15.92 -13.02
N GLU A 94 18.03 -16.26 -13.05
CA GLU A 94 17.06 -15.66 -13.99
C GLU A 94 17.06 -14.12 -13.86
N PHE A 95 17.21 -13.60 -12.64
CA PHE A 95 17.13 -12.17 -12.37
C PHE A 95 18.49 -11.52 -12.09
N PHE A 96 19.46 -12.27 -11.55
CA PHE A 96 20.72 -11.74 -11.03
C PHE A 96 21.99 -12.19 -11.77
N SER A 97 21.88 -12.92 -12.88
CA SER A 97 23.04 -13.39 -13.67
C SER A 97 24.01 -12.29 -14.11
N GLN A 98 23.55 -11.06 -14.29
CA GLN A 98 24.37 -9.91 -14.70
C GLN A 98 24.62 -8.91 -13.57
N THR A 99 24.18 -9.22 -12.35
CA THR A 99 24.31 -8.35 -11.18
C THR A 99 25.62 -8.65 -10.45
N SER A 100 26.46 -7.64 -10.22
CA SER A 100 27.73 -7.84 -9.51
C SER A 100 27.57 -8.35 -8.08
N GLU A 101 28.58 -9.09 -7.63
CA GLU A 101 28.67 -9.55 -6.25
C GLU A 101 28.71 -8.40 -5.23
N LEU A 102 29.24 -7.22 -5.59
CA LEU A 102 29.18 -6.03 -4.73
C LEU A 102 27.74 -5.56 -4.48
N ALA A 103 26.87 -5.65 -5.49
CA ALA A 103 25.47 -5.28 -5.36
C ALA A 103 24.70 -6.30 -4.51
N LYS A 104 24.95 -7.60 -4.75
CA LYS A 104 24.39 -8.69 -3.93
C LYS A 104 24.86 -8.57 -2.48
N ASP A 105 26.12 -8.22 -2.24
CA ASP A 105 26.68 -8.00 -0.90
C ASP A 105 26.03 -6.84 -0.17
N PHE A 106 25.81 -5.73 -0.87
CA PHE A 106 25.07 -4.59 -0.32
C PHE A 106 23.67 -4.99 0.15
N ILE A 107 22.92 -5.73 -0.69
CA ILE A 107 21.59 -6.23 -0.34
C ILE A 107 21.67 -7.20 0.85
N ARG A 108 22.63 -8.16 0.84
CA ARG A 108 22.82 -9.14 1.93
C ARG A 108 23.03 -8.48 3.29
N LYS A 109 23.75 -7.36 3.33
CA LYS A 109 24.03 -6.63 4.57
C LYS A 109 22.88 -5.70 5.02
N LEU A 110 21.91 -5.43 4.15
CA LEU A 110 20.68 -4.70 4.48
C LEU A 110 19.51 -5.63 4.88
N LEU A 111 19.39 -6.79 4.24
CA LEU A 111 18.34 -7.77 4.51
C LEU A 111 18.74 -8.74 5.63
N VAL A 112 19.10 -8.17 6.79
CA VAL A 112 19.52 -8.92 7.98
C VAL A 112 18.43 -8.85 9.04
N LYS A 113 18.06 -10.00 9.61
CA LYS A 113 17.03 -10.10 10.68
C LYS A 113 17.41 -9.30 11.91
N GLU A 114 18.62 -9.51 12.41
CA GLU A 114 19.13 -8.86 13.62
C GLU A 114 19.46 -7.40 13.33
N THR A 115 18.68 -6.48 13.91
CA THR A 115 18.80 -5.02 13.68
C THR A 115 20.21 -4.49 13.94
N ARG A 116 20.89 -5.00 14.98
CA ARG A 116 22.28 -4.61 15.33
C ARG A 116 23.35 -5.02 14.31
N LYS A 117 23.06 -6.03 13.48
CA LYS A 117 23.97 -6.50 12.42
C LYS A 117 23.62 -5.93 11.05
N ARG A 118 22.44 -5.32 10.92
CA ARG A 118 21.99 -4.65 9.72
C ARG A 118 22.79 -3.36 9.55
N LEU A 119 23.18 -3.03 8.31
CA LEU A 119 23.91 -1.80 8.06
C LEU A 119 23.09 -0.58 8.50
N THR A 120 23.77 0.33 9.18
CA THR A 120 23.30 1.70 9.36
C THR A 120 23.42 2.48 8.05
N ILE A 121 22.73 3.61 7.95
CA ILE A 121 22.80 4.48 6.77
C ILE A 121 24.24 4.94 6.46
N GLN A 122 25.05 5.22 7.49
CA GLN A 122 26.43 5.67 7.32
C GLN A 122 27.32 4.55 6.78
N GLU A 123 27.11 3.31 7.22
CA GLU A 123 27.83 2.17 6.69
C GLU A 123 27.38 1.83 5.26
N ALA A 124 26.08 1.95 4.96
CA ALA A 124 25.55 1.77 3.62
C ALA A 124 26.17 2.77 2.63
N LEU A 125 26.28 4.05 3.00
CA LEU A 125 26.93 5.08 2.15
C LEU A 125 28.42 4.79 1.91
N ARG A 126 29.10 4.19 2.88
CA ARG A 126 30.52 3.78 2.77
C ARG A 126 30.72 2.43 2.09
N HIS A 127 29.64 1.71 1.75
CA HIS A 127 29.75 0.40 1.14
C HIS A 127 30.42 0.50 -0.24
N PRO A 128 31.33 -0.41 -0.62
CA PRO A 128 32.05 -0.36 -1.91
C PRO A 128 31.17 -0.27 -3.15
N TRP A 129 29.94 -0.78 -3.07
CA TRP A 129 28.96 -0.65 -4.15
C TRP A 129 28.47 0.81 -4.35
N ILE A 130 28.33 1.56 -3.26
CA ILE A 130 27.90 2.97 -3.28
C ILE A 130 29.12 3.89 -3.48
N THR A 131 30.18 3.67 -2.69
CA THR A 131 31.43 4.43 -2.73
C THR A 131 32.61 3.48 -2.94
N PRO A 132 32.98 3.20 -4.21
CA PRO A 132 34.11 2.33 -4.53
C PRO A 132 35.43 2.89 -3.95
N VAL A 133 36.29 2.02 -3.41
CA VAL A 133 37.59 2.43 -2.85
C VAL A 133 38.74 2.35 -3.86
N ASP A 134 38.54 1.65 -4.97
CA ASP A 134 39.54 1.48 -6.03
C ASP A 134 38.90 1.47 -7.43
N ASN A 135 39.75 1.58 -8.46
CA ASN A 135 39.30 1.58 -9.86
C ASN A 135 38.69 0.24 -10.28
N GLN A 136 39.11 -0.88 -9.70
CA GLN A 136 38.60 -2.20 -10.06
C GLN A 136 37.13 -2.34 -9.64
N GLN A 137 36.79 -1.92 -8.42
CA GLN A 137 35.42 -1.90 -7.92
C GLN A 137 34.54 -0.93 -8.72
N ALA A 138 35.09 0.24 -9.09
CA ALA A 138 34.39 1.21 -9.93
C ALA A 138 34.07 0.65 -11.32
N LEU A 139 35.00 -0.12 -11.91
CA LEU A 139 34.82 -0.80 -13.19
C LEU A 139 33.72 -1.88 -13.09
N VAL A 140 33.80 -2.76 -12.08
CA VAL A 140 32.78 -3.80 -11.85
C VAL A 140 31.38 -3.19 -11.71
N ARG A 141 31.25 -2.07 -10.98
CA ARG A 141 29.97 -1.37 -10.82
C ARG A 141 29.48 -0.80 -12.16
N ARG A 142 30.37 -0.25 -12.98
CA ARG A 142 30.02 0.34 -14.28
C ARG A 142 29.58 -0.71 -15.30
N GLU A 143 30.16 -1.90 -15.25
CA GLU A 143 29.83 -3.02 -16.14
C GLU A 143 28.59 -3.79 -15.68
N SER A 144 28.22 -3.67 -14.40
CA SER A 144 26.98 -4.24 -13.88
C SER A 144 25.78 -3.58 -14.54
N VAL A 145 24.99 -4.36 -15.26
CA VAL A 145 23.75 -3.89 -15.89
C VAL A 145 22.54 -4.29 -15.07
N VAL A 146 21.55 -3.40 -15.02
CA VAL A 146 20.24 -3.72 -14.45
C VAL A 146 19.46 -4.54 -15.47
N ASN A 147 18.80 -5.62 -15.02
CA ASN A 147 17.95 -6.43 -15.89
C ASN A 147 16.64 -5.66 -16.22
N LEU A 148 16.74 -4.74 -17.18
CA LEU A 148 15.66 -3.82 -17.52
C LEU A 148 14.45 -4.53 -18.17
N GLU A 149 14.67 -5.67 -18.83
CA GLU A 149 13.60 -6.48 -19.40
C GLU A 149 12.71 -7.05 -18.29
N ASN A 150 13.31 -7.71 -17.30
CA ASN A 150 12.60 -8.22 -16.14
C ASN A 150 11.97 -7.09 -15.32
N PHE A 151 12.70 -5.98 -15.13
CA PHE A 151 12.17 -4.80 -14.46
C PHE A 151 10.90 -4.27 -15.15
N LYS A 152 10.93 -4.05 -16.46
CA LYS A 152 9.75 -3.58 -17.23
C LYS A 152 8.61 -4.59 -17.17
N LYS A 153 8.90 -5.88 -17.36
CA LYS A 153 7.91 -6.97 -17.33
C LYS A 153 7.17 -7.01 -15.99
N GLN A 154 7.90 -6.96 -14.88
CA GLN A 154 7.32 -7.02 -13.54
C GLN A 154 6.63 -5.71 -13.15
N TYR A 155 7.21 -4.55 -13.49
CA TYR A 155 6.57 -3.25 -13.28
C TYR A 155 5.21 -3.16 -13.99
N VAL A 156 5.15 -3.59 -15.26
CA VAL A 156 3.90 -3.64 -16.04
C VAL A 156 2.90 -4.58 -15.38
N ARG A 157 3.30 -5.79 -14.96
CA ARG A 157 2.44 -6.74 -14.24
C ARG A 157 1.84 -6.16 -12.97
N ARG A 158 2.64 -5.46 -12.14
CA ARG A 158 2.16 -4.77 -10.92
C ARG A 158 1.09 -3.73 -11.27
N ARG A 159 1.33 -2.93 -12.32
CA ARG A 159 0.37 -1.91 -12.78
C ARG A 159 -0.94 -2.54 -13.26
N TRP A 160 -0.89 -3.66 -13.97
CA TRP A 160 -2.09 -4.40 -14.40
C TRP A 160 -2.88 -4.99 -13.23
N LYS A 161 -2.21 -5.57 -12.22
CA LYS A 161 -2.87 -6.08 -11.01
C LYS A 161 -3.65 -4.96 -10.30
N LEU A 162 -3.04 -3.78 -10.15
CA LEU A 162 -3.71 -2.62 -9.55
C LEU A 162 -4.92 -2.16 -10.38
N SER A 163 -4.77 -2.04 -11.71
CA SER A 163 -5.86 -1.69 -12.60
C SER A 163 -7.04 -2.66 -12.48
N PHE A 164 -6.76 -3.96 -12.39
CA PHE A 164 -7.78 -4.97 -12.18
C PHE A 164 -8.51 -4.80 -10.84
N SER A 165 -7.76 -4.57 -9.75
CA SER A 165 -8.35 -4.31 -8.42
C SER A 165 -9.26 -3.08 -8.42
N ILE A 166 -8.85 -1.98 -9.08
CA ILE A 166 -9.67 -0.77 -9.20
C ILE A 166 -10.95 -1.06 -9.98
N VAL A 167 -10.85 -1.72 -11.14
CA VAL A 167 -12.02 -2.07 -11.97
C VAL A 167 -12.97 -3.01 -11.20
N SER A 168 -12.41 -3.99 -10.48
CA SER A 168 -13.19 -4.91 -9.63
C SER A 168 -13.95 -4.16 -8.53
N LEU A 169 -13.29 -3.23 -7.84
CA LEU A 169 -13.91 -2.38 -6.82
C LEU A 169 -15.01 -1.50 -7.43
N CYS A 170 -14.74 -0.83 -8.56
CA CYS A 170 -15.74 -0.03 -9.27
C CYS A 170 -16.96 -0.89 -9.64
N ASN A 171 -16.74 -2.07 -10.22
CA ASN A 171 -17.81 -3.01 -10.58
C ASN A 171 -18.61 -3.47 -9.35
N HIS A 172 -17.93 -3.74 -8.23
CA HIS A 172 -18.58 -4.10 -6.97
C HIS A 172 -19.45 -2.96 -6.43
N LEU A 173 -18.93 -1.73 -6.41
CA LEU A 173 -19.66 -0.53 -5.98
C LEU A 173 -20.85 -0.25 -6.91
N THR A 174 -20.68 -0.33 -8.23
CA THR A 174 -21.78 -0.15 -9.20
C THR A 174 -22.86 -1.20 -9.02
N ARG A 175 -22.51 -2.47 -8.79
CA ARG A 175 -23.49 -3.54 -8.49
C ARG A 175 -24.22 -3.29 -7.18
N SER A 176 -23.51 -2.84 -6.14
CA SER A 176 -24.08 -2.50 -4.83
C SER A 176 -25.05 -1.31 -4.93
N LEU A 177 -24.69 -0.28 -5.71
CA LEU A 177 -25.55 0.87 -5.99
C LEU A 177 -26.78 0.48 -6.83
N LYS A 178 -26.63 -0.34 -7.87
CA LYS A 178 -27.78 -0.87 -8.64
C LYS A 178 -28.72 -1.70 -7.77
N LYS A 179 -28.20 -2.54 -6.87
CA LYS A 179 -29.02 -3.27 -5.89
C LYS A 179 -29.75 -2.33 -4.92
N LYS A 180 -29.09 -1.27 -4.43
CA LYS A 180 -29.73 -0.25 -3.56
C LYS A 180 -30.81 0.57 -4.29
N VAL A 181 -30.64 0.85 -5.58
CA VAL A 181 -31.65 1.54 -6.40
C VAL A 181 -32.87 0.65 -6.65
N HIS A 182 -32.67 -0.65 -6.87
CA HIS A 182 -33.78 -1.61 -7.06
C HIS A 182 -34.54 -1.95 -5.78
N LEU A 183 -34.02 -1.57 -4.61
CA LEU A 183 -34.63 -1.78 -3.29
C LEU A 183 -35.29 -0.52 -2.70
N ARG A 184 -35.36 0.61 -3.42
CA ARG A 184 -36.28 1.70 -3.08
C ARG A 184 -37.60 1.46 -3.83
N PRO A 185 -38.70 1.08 -3.17
CA PRO A 185 -40.01 1.07 -3.81
C PRO A 185 -40.42 2.49 -4.17
N GLU A 186 -41.20 2.64 -5.25
CA GLU A 186 -41.94 3.85 -5.57
C GLU A 186 -42.96 4.15 -4.46
N GLU A 187 -42.54 4.85 -3.42
CA GLU A 187 -43.42 5.57 -2.49
C GLU A 187 -42.87 6.98 -2.36
N ASP A 188 -43.14 7.82 -3.34
CA ASP A 188 -43.11 9.29 -3.24
C ASP A 188 -43.45 9.86 -4.62
N LEU A 189 -44.71 9.74 -5.05
CA LEU A 189 -45.31 10.56 -6.12
C LEU A 189 -46.81 10.26 -6.23
N ARG A 190 -47.59 10.87 -5.34
CA ARG A 190 -48.90 11.47 -5.64
C ARG A 190 -49.50 12.08 -4.37
N ASN A 191 -49.47 13.41 -4.27
CA ASN A 191 -50.66 14.24 -4.01
C ASN A 191 -50.29 15.72 -3.90
N CYS A 192 -50.68 16.49 -4.92
CA CYS A 192 -50.90 17.94 -5.04
C CYS A 192 -51.07 18.16 -6.56
N GLU A 193 -52.13 18.67 -7.17
CA GLU A 193 -53.23 19.56 -6.78
C GLU A 193 -54.44 19.28 -7.71
N SER A 194 -55.66 19.66 -7.30
CA SER A 194 -56.48 20.67 -8.02
C SER A 194 -57.93 20.69 -7.53
N ASP A 195 -58.39 21.88 -7.16
CA ASP A 195 -59.76 22.24 -6.79
C ASP A 195 -60.79 22.01 -7.92
N ALA A 196 -62.00 21.56 -7.56
CA ALA A 196 -63.27 21.92 -8.21
C ALA A 196 -64.48 21.54 -7.32
N GLU A 197 -65.39 22.49 -7.19
CA GLU A 197 -66.63 22.50 -6.40
C GLU A 197 -67.70 21.50 -6.87
N GLU A 198 -68.59 21.05 -5.97
CA GLU A 198 -70.05 21.14 -6.18
C GLU A 198 -70.87 20.90 -4.89
N ASP A 199 -71.73 21.86 -4.61
CA ASP A 199 -72.67 22.00 -3.48
C ASP A 199 -73.99 21.25 -3.73
N ILE A 200 -74.41 20.30 -2.87
CA ILE A 200 -75.84 19.89 -2.73
C ILE A 200 -76.21 19.56 -1.26
N VAL A 201 -76.57 20.59 -0.50
CA VAL A 201 -77.90 20.84 0.10
C VAL A 201 -78.62 19.72 0.92
N LYS A 202 -78.80 20.05 2.22
CA LYS A 202 -80.00 19.95 3.11
C LYS A 202 -80.19 18.80 4.14
N ARG A 203 -80.49 19.31 5.35
CA ARG A 203 -81.44 18.84 6.41
C ARG A 203 -80.91 17.70 7.31
N LYS A 204 -81.21 17.62 8.62
CA LYS A 204 -81.69 18.50 9.71
C LYS A 204 -81.82 17.55 10.92
N ALA A 205 -81.36 17.99 12.09
CA ALA A 205 -81.90 17.66 13.44
C ALA A 205 -81.83 16.21 13.97
N LEU A 206 -81.19 16.00 15.14
CA LEU A 206 -81.81 15.98 16.49
C LEU A 206 -80.78 15.55 17.56
N HIS A 207 -80.82 16.25 18.70
CA HIS A 207 -80.18 15.99 20.01
C HIS A 207 -80.73 14.70 20.69
N PRO A 208 -80.30 14.24 21.91
CA PRO A 208 -79.44 14.86 22.93
C PRO A 208 -78.43 13.95 23.72
N ARG A 209 -77.68 14.63 24.60
CA ARG A 209 -76.82 14.21 25.75
C ARG A 209 -77.37 13.15 26.73
N ARG A 210 -76.44 12.43 27.40
CA ARG A 210 -76.12 12.39 28.87
C ARG A 210 -75.10 11.25 29.17
N ARG A 211 -73.90 11.48 29.75
CA ARG A 211 -73.49 11.46 31.19
C ARG A 211 -74.24 10.40 32.04
N SER A 212 -73.68 9.53 32.89
CA SER A 212 -72.38 9.42 33.59
C SER A 212 -72.34 8.17 34.51
N SER A 213 -71.12 7.66 34.80
CA SER A 213 -70.57 7.18 36.09
C SER A 213 -71.03 5.88 36.84
N THR A 214 -70.01 5.19 37.37
CA THR A 214 -69.89 4.30 38.57
C THR A 214 -70.56 2.91 38.49
N SER A 215 -69.95 1.80 38.89
CA SER A 215 -68.88 1.52 39.87
C SER A 215 -67.94 0.39 39.40
#